data_AF-A0A2V3A7F8-F1
#
_entry.id   AF-A0A2V3A7F8-F1
#
_cell.length_a   1.000
_cell.length_b   1.000
_cell.length_c   1.000
_cell.angle_alpha   90.00
_cell.angle_beta   90.00
_cell.angle_gamma   90.00
#
_symmetry.space_group_name_H-M   'P 1'
#
loop_
_entity.id
_entity.type
_entity.pdbx_description
1 polymer ?
#
loop_
_entity_poly.entity_id
_entity_poly.type
_entity_poly.pdbx_seq_one_letter_code
_entity_poly.pdbx_strand_id
1 'polypeptide(L)'
;MKKILIYLTVAVFLSLGFSNVTSAAGNSTYTVKSGDTLWAIAKKNKVTVQQLKSWNKLTSNTIKPKQVLKISSTAVKTSTAAKASKTTQKARAYKEITVKATAYTASCKGCSGITYTGINLKKNPNAKVISVDPKVIPLGSKVYVPGYGEAIAGDKGSAVKGNKIDVFIPNKQKALQWGSKTVTIKVYK
;
A
#
# COMPACT_ATOMS: atom_id res chain seq x y z
N MET A 1 51.90 -57.22 -23.02
CA MET A 1 51.36 -57.00 -24.38
C MET A 1 50.57 -55.70 -24.37
N LYS A 2 51.03 -54.70 -25.12
CA LYS A 2 50.34 -53.43 -25.34
C LYS A 2 49.04 -53.68 -26.08
N LYS A 3 47.90 -53.19 -25.57
CA LYS A 3 46.75 -52.79 -26.39
C LYS A 3 46.09 -51.55 -25.78
N ILE A 4 46.31 -50.45 -26.49
CA ILE A 4 45.65 -49.15 -26.38
C ILE A 4 44.19 -49.34 -26.80
N LEU A 5 43.22 -48.74 -26.09
CA LEU A 5 41.92 -48.44 -26.69
C LEU A 5 41.25 -47.21 -26.04
N ILE A 6 41.50 -46.06 -26.68
CA ILE A 6 40.54 -45.05 -27.15
C ILE A 6 39.50 -44.51 -26.15
N TYR A 7 39.70 -43.24 -25.79
CA TYR A 7 38.70 -42.34 -25.19
C TYR A 7 37.50 -42.15 -26.13
N LEU A 8 36.29 -42.36 -25.62
CA LEU A 8 35.04 -41.88 -26.23
C LEU A 8 34.42 -40.85 -25.28
N THR A 9 34.56 -39.58 -25.65
CA THR A 9 33.84 -38.46 -25.05
C THR A 9 32.35 -38.60 -25.35
N VAL A 10 31.52 -38.73 -24.32
CA VAL A 10 30.12 -38.29 -24.39
C VAL A 10 29.78 -37.58 -23.10
N ALA A 11 29.88 -36.24 -23.13
CA ALA A 11 29.20 -35.40 -22.16
C ALA A 11 27.69 -35.50 -22.43
N VAL A 12 27.02 -36.51 -21.87
CA VAL A 12 25.56 -36.54 -21.80
C VAL A 12 25.15 -35.65 -20.64
N PHE A 13 24.97 -34.36 -20.91
CA PHE A 13 24.11 -33.51 -20.10
C PHE A 13 22.68 -34.02 -20.27
N LEU A 14 22.30 -35.02 -19.46
CA LEU A 14 20.94 -35.52 -19.39
C LEU A 14 20.09 -34.44 -18.72
N SER A 15 19.57 -33.54 -19.56
CA SER A 15 18.34 -32.83 -19.29
C SER A 15 17.22 -33.83 -18.96
N LEU A 16 16.21 -33.36 -18.20
CA LEU A 16 14.91 -33.99 -17.86
C LEU A 16 14.89 -34.49 -16.39
N GLY A 17 14.08 -33.96 -15.48
CA GLY A 17 13.09 -32.91 -15.59
C GLY A 17 12.78 -32.35 -14.20
N PHE A 18 12.95 -31.04 -14.04
CA PHE A 18 12.27 -30.35 -12.95
C PHE A 18 10.80 -30.37 -13.29
N SER A 19 10.03 -31.13 -12.51
CA SER A 19 8.58 -30.99 -12.45
C SER A 19 8.31 -29.56 -11.97
N ASN A 20 8.18 -28.64 -12.93
CA ASN A 20 7.50 -27.39 -12.71
C ASN A 20 6.08 -27.78 -12.33
N VAL A 21 5.82 -27.86 -11.03
CA VAL A 21 4.48 -27.84 -10.47
C VAL A 21 3.92 -26.49 -10.91
N THR A 22 3.32 -26.49 -12.09
CA THR A 22 2.44 -25.42 -12.57
C THR A 22 1.30 -25.42 -11.57
N SER A 23 1.44 -24.58 -10.55
CA SER A 23 0.35 -24.29 -9.64
C SER A 23 -0.67 -23.60 -10.50
N ALA A 24 -1.68 -24.36 -10.95
CA ALA A 24 -2.87 -23.82 -11.58
C ALA A 24 -3.32 -22.63 -10.72
N ALA A 25 -3.17 -21.42 -11.27
CA ALA A 25 -3.59 -20.19 -10.63
C ALA A 25 -5.12 -20.20 -10.64
N GLY A 26 -5.71 -20.97 -9.73
CA GLY A 26 -7.14 -21.08 -9.57
C GLY A 26 -7.70 -19.71 -9.23
N ASN A 27 -8.71 -19.32 -9.99
CA ASN A 27 -9.61 -18.22 -9.65
C ASN A 27 -10.34 -18.59 -8.35
N SER A 28 -9.69 -18.35 -7.22
CA SER A 28 -10.17 -18.78 -5.92
C SER A 28 -11.25 -17.80 -5.49
N THR A 29 -12.43 -18.33 -5.18
CA THR A 29 -13.59 -17.55 -4.75
C THR A 29 -14.04 -17.99 -3.36
N TYR A 30 -14.71 -17.10 -2.65
CA TYR A 30 -15.20 -17.31 -1.30
C TYR A 30 -16.65 -16.85 -1.22
N THR A 31 -17.55 -17.75 -0.83
CA THR A 31 -18.96 -17.44 -0.56
C THR A 31 -19.10 -16.96 0.88
N VAL A 32 -19.52 -15.70 1.05
CA VAL A 32 -19.74 -15.04 2.34
C VAL A 32 -20.79 -15.79 3.15
N LYS A 33 -20.47 -16.12 4.40
CA LYS A 33 -21.40 -16.74 5.35
C LYS A 33 -22.01 -15.69 6.27
N SER A 34 -23.12 -16.04 6.93
CA SER A 34 -23.70 -15.17 7.95
C SER A 34 -22.67 -14.94 9.07
N GLY A 35 -22.44 -13.68 9.44
CA GLY A 35 -21.43 -13.28 10.43
C GLY A 35 -20.02 -13.00 9.88
N ASP A 36 -19.77 -13.20 8.58
CA ASP A 36 -18.47 -12.87 8.00
C ASP A 36 -18.24 -11.36 7.85
N THR A 37 -16.98 -10.95 8.00
CA THR A 37 -16.52 -9.59 7.69
C THR A 37 -15.42 -9.63 6.63
N LEU A 38 -15.27 -8.55 5.84
CA LEU A 38 -14.16 -8.45 4.89
C LEU A 38 -12.79 -8.64 5.56
N TRP A 39 -12.66 -8.21 6.80
CA TRP A 39 -11.42 -8.38 7.56
C TRP A 39 -11.15 -9.86 7.88
N ALA A 40 -12.14 -10.59 8.38
CA ALA A 40 -12.01 -12.01 8.69
C ALA A 40 -11.71 -12.83 7.43
N ILE A 41 -12.39 -12.52 6.31
CA ILE A 41 -12.16 -13.17 5.02
C ILE A 41 -10.77 -12.84 4.49
N ALA A 42 -10.36 -11.57 4.50
CA ALA A 42 -9.05 -11.16 4.02
C ALA A 42 -7.92 -11.82 4.85
N LYS A 43 -8.04 -11.84 6.18
CA LYS A 43 -7.08 -12.48 7.09
C LYS A 43 -6.97 -13.98 6.82
N LYS A 44 -8.10 -14.68 6.69
CA LYS A 44 -8.15 -16.12 6.39
C LYS A 44 -7.47 -16.45 5.07
N ASN A 45 -7.63 -15.59 4.07
CA ASN A 45 -7.07 -15.77 2.73
C ASN A 45 -5.70 -15.09 2.55
N LYS A 46 -5.08 -14.59 3.64
CA LYS A 46 -3.76 -13.94 3.64
C LYS A 46 -3.63 -12.78 2.64
N VAL A 47 -4.71 -12.03 2.46
CA VAL A 47 -4.78 -10.83 1.60
C VAL A 47 -5.21 -9.63 2.43
N THR A 48 -5.03 -8.43 1.90
CA THR A 48 -5.54 -7.21 2.55
C THR A 48 -7.00 -6.96 2.19
N VAL A 49 -7.73 -6.27 3.07
CA VAL A 49 -9.10 -5.80 2.76
C VAL A 49 -9.11 -4.94 1.50
N GLN A 50 -8.07 -4.14 1.25
CA GLN A 50 -7.96 -3.33 0.05
C GLN A 50 -7.83 -4.16 -1.23
N GLN A 51 -7.01 -5.22 -1.21
CA GLN A 51 -6.90 -6.17 -2.33
C GLN A 51 -8.24 -6.88 -2.56
N LEU A 52 -8.86 -7.39 -1.50
CA LEU A 52 -10.16 -8.06 -1.56
C LEU A 52 -11.24 -7.13 -2.12
N LYS A 53 -11.26 -5.85 -1.71
CA LYS A 53 -12.18 -4.84 -2.25
C LYS A 53 -11.90 -4.53 -3.71
N SER A 54 -10.63 -4.39 -4.10
CA SER A 54 -10.22 -4.10 -5.48
C SER A 54 -10.67 -5.21 -6.44
N TRP A 55 -10.42 -6.47 -6.09
CA TRP A 55 -10.79 -7.63 -6.91
C TRP A 55 -12.31 -7.78 -7.10
N ASN A 56 -13.07 -7.29 -6.12
CA ASN A 56 -14.53 -7.40 -6.08
C ASN A 56 -15.26 -6.08 -6.35
N LYS A 57 -14.53 -5.03 -6.74
CA LYS A 57 -15.07 -3.68 -7.00
C LYS A 57 -15.93 -3.14 -5.84
N LEU A 58 -15.57 -3.47 -4.59
CA LEU A 58 -16.30 -3.03 -3.41
C LEU A 58 -15.88 -1.61 -2.99
N THR A 59 -16.85 -0.72 -2.87
CA THR A 59 -16.64 0.66 -2.40
C THR A 59 -16.72 0.75 -0.88
N SER A 60 -17.61 -0.01 -0.25
CA SER A 60 -17.79 -0.07 1.21
C SER A 60 -17.16 -1.33 1.83
N ASN A 61 -17.25 -1.45 3.16
CA ASN A 61 -16.82 -2.65 3.88
C ASN A 61 -17.98 -3.65 4.12
N THR A 62 -19.16 -3.34 3.59
CA THR A 62 -20.38 -4.12 3.80
C THR A 62 -20.44 -5.27 2.79
N ILE A 63 -20.66 -6.49 3.28
CA ILE A 63 -20.86 -7.69 2.49
C ILE A 63 -22.12 -8.41 2.96
N LYS A 64 -22.78 -9.13 2.06
CA LYS A 64 -24.01 -9.87 2.36
C LYS A 64 -23.76 -11.38 2.36
N PRO A 65 -24.45 -12.16 3.20
CA PRO A 65 -24.43 -13.62 3.10
C PRO A 65 -24.75 -14.08 1.67
N LYS A 66 -24.13 -15.19 1.25
CA LYS A 66 -24.17 -15.76 -0.12
C LYS A 66 -23.49 -14.92 -1.22
N GLN A 67 -22.93 -13.75 -0.90
CA GLN A 67 -22.11 -12.99 -1.85
C GLN A 67 -20.83 -13.77 -2.17
N VAL A 68 -20.47 -13.87 -3.45
CA VAL A 68 -19.23 -14.53 -3.89
C VAL A 68 -18.14 -13.49 -4.08
N LEU A 69 -17.01 -13.66 -3.39
CA LEU A 69 -15.84 -12.79 -3.47
C LEU A 69 -14.67 -13.50 -4.13
N LYS A 70 -14.02 -12.84 -5.09
CA LYS A 70 -12.70 -13.22 -5.60
C LYS A 70 -11.66 -12.99 -4.50
N ILE A 71 -10.95 -14.05 -4.11
CA ILE A 71 -9.94 -14.03 -3.03
C ILE A 71 -8.51 -14.26 -3.55
N SER A 72 -8.33 -14.39 -4.86
CA SER A 72 -7.04 -14.34 -5.53
C SER A 72 -7.12 -13.46 -6.78
N SER A 73 -5.99 -12.82 -7.14
CA SER A 73 -5.82 -12.22 -8.46
C SER A 73 -5.09 -13.20 -9.37
N THR A 74 -5.68 -13.52 -10.51
CA THR A 74 -4.97 -14.02 -11.68
C THR A 74 -4.18 -12.85 -12.27
N ALA A 75 -3.03 -12.56 -11.67
CA ALA A 75 -2.04 -11.66 -12.23
C ALA A 75 -0.67 -12.27 -11.97
N VAL A 76 -0.16 -12.89 -13.02
CA VAL A 76 1.15 -13.50 -13.15
C VAL A 76 2.22 -12.59 -12.56
N LYS A 77 3.14 -13.20 -11.80
CA LYS A 77 4.42 -12.60 -11.44
C LYS A 77 5.18 -12.28 -12.73
N THR A 78 5.33 -11.00 -13.04
CA THR A 78 6.46 -10.52 -13.83
C THR A 78 6.92 -9.20 -13.23
N SER A 79 8.01 -9.29 -12.47
CA SER A 79 8.92 -8.20 -12.18
C SER A 79 9.55 -7.73 -13.49
N THR A 80 9.10 -6.59 -14.01
CA THR A 80 9.90 -5.72 -14.89
C THR A 80 9.25 -4.33 -14.95
N ALA A 81 10.10 -3.33 -15.10
CA ALA A 81 9.83 -1.93 -14.87
C ALA A 81 8.70 -1.31 -15.72
N ALA A 82 8.11 -0.26 -15.15
CA ALA A 82 7.44 0.86 -15.83
C ALA A 82 6.25 0.56 -16.77
N LYS A 83 5.04 0.64 -16.21
CA LYS A 83 4.01 1.53 -16.75
C LYS A 83 2.94 1.83 -15.70
N ALA A 84 2.95 3.09 -15.27
CA ALA A 84 1.90 3.69 -14.48
C ALA A 84 0.55 3.46 -15.17
N SER A 85 -0.41 2.91 -14.44
CA SER A 85 -1.83 3.01 -14.79
C SER A 85 -2.21 4.48 -14.67
N LYS A 86 -2.04 5.21 -15.79
CA LYS A 86 -2.70 6.49 -16.01
C LYS A 86 -4.18 6.17 -16.20
N THR A 87 -4.92 6.17 -15.10
CA THR A 87 -6.33 6.55 -15.19
C THR A 87 -6.32 8.01 -15.64
N THR A 88 -7.00 8.32 -16.74
CA THR A 88 -7.16 9.68 -17.28
C THR A 88 -7.96 10.53 -16.29
N GLN A 89 -7.34 10.89 -15.18
CA GLN A 89 -7.76 11.99 -14.34
C GLN A 89 -7.18 13.25 -14.97
N LYS A 90 -8.05 14.21 -15.32
CA LYS A 90 -7.70 15.57 -15.73
C LYS A 90 -6.50 16.04 -14.90
N ALA A 91 -5.36 16.32 -15.54
CA ALA A 91 -4.13 16.68 -14.86
C ALA A 91 -4.37 17.92 -13.98
N ARG A 92 -4.57 17.70 -12.68
CA ARG A 92 -4.74 18.80 -11.72
C ARG A 92 -3.40 19.52 -11.62
N ALA A 93 -3.42 20.84 -11.74
CA ALA A 93 -2.24 21.65 -11.49
C ALA A 93 -1.76 21.41 -10.06
N TYR A 94 -0.45 21.17 -9.90
CA TYR A 94 0.16 20.95 -8.61
C TYR A 94 1.46 21.76 -8.50
N LYS A 95 1.83 22.09 -7.26
CA LYS A 95 3.15 22.63 -6.90
C LYS A 95 3.97 21.50 -6.29
N GLU A 96 5.23 21.37 -6.71
CA GLU A 96 6.17 20.48 -6.05
C GLU A 96 6.94 21.23 -4.96
N ILE A 97 7.08 20.57 -3.80
CA ILE A 97 7.84 21.10 -2.66
C ILE A 97 8.68 19.97 -2.07
N THR A 98 9.97 20.21 -1.87
CA THR A 98 10.83 19.30 -1.12
C THR A 98 10.70 19.55 0.36
N VAL A 99 10.34 18.53 1.12
CA VAL A 99 10.07 18.63 2.57
C VAL A 99 10.78 17.54 3.36
N LYS A 100 11.06 17.82 4.64
CA LYS A 100 11.38 16.78 5.62
C LYS A 100 10.07 16.14 6.10
N ALA A 101 9.90 14.84 5.88
CA ALA A 101 8.72 14.08 6.28
C ALA A 101 9.05 13.13 7.43
N THR A 102 8.39 13.37 8.56
CA THR A 102 8.36 12.46 9.73
C THR A 102 6.97 11.84 9.87
N ALA A 103 6.74 11.04 10.90
CA ALA A 103 5.44 10.44 11.18
C ALA A 103 5.03 10.63 12.64
N TYR A 104 3.72 10.72 12.86
CA TYR A 104 3.13 10.76 14.18
C TYR A 104 2.00 9.74 14.34
N THR A 105 1.67 9.47 15.60
CA THR A 105 0.54 8.62 15.99
C THR A 105 -0.45 9.43 16.81
N ALA A 106 -1.72 9.04 16.81
CA ALA A 106 -2.77 9.69 17.61
C ALA A 106 -3.04 8.95 18.94
N SER A 107 -2.23 7.94 19.26
CA SER A 107 -2.42 7.01 20.39
C SER A 107 -1.64 7.38 21.65
N CYS A 108 -1.09 8.59 21.73
CA CYS A 108 -0.44 9.11 22.93
C CYS A 108 -1.45 9.35 24.08
N LYS A 109 -1.01 9.14 25.33
CA LYS A 109 -1.81 9.40 26.53
C LYS A 109 -2.22 10.88 26.56
N GLY A 110 -3.51 11.15 26.69
CA GLY A 110 -4.06 12.52 26.69
C GLY A 110 -4.29 13.14 25.31
N CYS A 111 -3.85 12.50 24.22
CA CYS A 111 -4.10 13.01 22.88
C CYS A 111 -5.57 12.83 22.50
N SER A 112 -6.26 13.92 22.13
CA SER A 112 -7.66 13.86 21.66
C SER A 112 -7.79 13.04 20.39
N GLY A 113 -6.76 13.06 19.55
CA GLY A 113 -6.77 12.48 18.20
C GLY A 113 -7.63 13.29 17.22
N ILE A 114 -8.02 14.51 17.59
CA ILE A 114 -8.72 15.46 16.73
C ILE A 114 -7.68 16.37 16.10
N THR A 115 -7.65 16.42 14.78
CA THR A 115 -6.77 17.35 14.05
C THR A 115 -7.31 18.77 14.06
N TYR A 116 -6.48 19.73 13.65
CA TYR A 116 -6.90 21.13 13.56
C TYR A 116 -8.13 21.36 12.68
N THR A 117 -8.31 20.58 11.61
CA THR A 117 -9.50 20.65 10.73
C THR A 117 -10.70 19.84 11.25
N GLY A 118 -10.61 19.26 12.44
CA GLY A 118 -11.69 18.50 13.08
C GLY A 118 -11.75 17.01 12.72
N ILE A 119 -10.75 16.48 12.01
CA ILE A 119 -10.73 15.05 11.64
C ILE A 119 -10.40 14.23 12.89
N ASN A 120 -11.27 13.29 13.25
CA ASN A 120 -11.03 12.37 14.35
C ASN A 120 -10.24 11.14 13.87
N LEU A 121 -8.94 11.10 14.14
CA LEU A 121 -8.02 10.04 13.73
C LEU A 121 -8.19 8.73 14.51
N LYS A 122 -8.77 8.77 15.71
CA LYS A 122 -9.09 7.56 16.48
C LYS A 122 -10.30 6.83 15.90
N LYS A 123 -11.32 7.59 15.48
CA LYS A 123 -12.48 7.05 14.75
C LYS A 123 -12.13 6.68 13.30
N ASN A 124 -11.15 7.37 12.72
CA ASN A 124 -10.71 7.16 11.34
C ASN A 124 -9.21 6.81 11.27
N PRO A 125 -8.78 5.64 11.76
CA PRO A 125 -7.36 5.27 11.81
C PRO A 125 -6.71 5.12 10.43
N ASN A 126 -7.52 4.94 9.37
CA ASN A 126 -7.03 4.86 7.99
C ASN A 126 -7.05 6.21 7.27
N ALA A 127 -7.44 7.30 7.94
CA ALA A 127 -7.42 8.63 7.34
C ALA A 127 -5.99 8.99 6.93
N LYS A 128 -5.85 9.52 5.72
CA LYS A 128 -4.57 10.03 5.23
C LYS A 128 -4.48 11.51 5.52
N VAL A 129 -3.96 11.84 6.70
CA VAL A 129 -3.83 13.22 7.17
C VAL A 129 -2.36 13.52 7.43
N ILE A 130 -1.93 14.70 7.02
CA ILE A 130 -0.62 15.23 7.34
C ILE A 130 -0.76 16.52 8.17
N SER A 131 0.16 16.69 9.11
CA SER A 131 0.37 17.96 9.80
C SER A 131 1.37 18.79 8.99
N VAL A 132 1.10 20.09 8.83
CA VAL A 132 1.89 21.00 7.98
C VAL A 132 2.10 22.37 8.63
N ASP A 133 2.97 23.18 8.04
CA ASP A 133 2.95 24.64 8.23
C ASP A 133 1.93 25.28 7.26
N PRO A 134 0.82 25.88 7.75
CA PRO A 134 -0.20 26.49 6.89
C PRO A 134 0.31 27.62 5.99
N LYS A 135 1.44 28.26 6.32
CA LYS A 135 2.07 29.30 5.49
C LYS A 135 2.73 28.72 4.24
N VAL A 136 3.10 27.44 4.27
CA VAL A 136 3.77 26.74 3.15
C VAL A 136 2.79 25.85 2.40
N ILE A 137 1.95 25.11 3.13
CA ILE A 137 0.92 24.22 2.60
C ILE A 137 -0.40 24.58 3.27
N PRO A 138 -1.34 25.23 2.58
CA PRO A 138 -2.62 25.61 3.18
C PRO A 138 -3.38 24.41 3.74
N LEU A 139 -4.05 24.58 4.87
CA LEU A 139 -4.91 23.54 5.43
C LEU A 139 -6.05 23.21 4.45
N GLY A 140 -6.43 21.94 4.38
CA GLY A 140 -7.41 21.40 3.43
C GLY A 140 -6.82 21.01 2.07
N SER A 141 -5.57 21.39 1.76
CA SER A 141 -4.91 21.01 0.51
C SER A 141 -4.85 19.49 0.36
N LYS A 142 -5.07 19.01 -0.86
CA LYS A 142 -4.72 17.63 -1.23
C LYS A 142 -3.23 17.57 -1.51
N VAL A 143 -2.57 16.56 -0.96
CA VAL A 143 -1.12 16.39 -1.07
C VAL A 143 -0.80 14.93 -1.40
N TYR A 144 0.01 14.69 -2.42
CA TYR A 144 0.61 13.37 -2.64
C TYR A 144 2.00 13.32 -1.98
N VAL A 145 2.19 12.33 -1.11
CA VAL A 145 3.45 12.07 -0.43
C VAL A 145 4.01 10.71 -0.88
N PRO A 146 5.19 10.67 -1.54
CA PRO A 146 5.79 9.41 -1.98
C PRO A 146 5.91 8.38 -0.86
N GLY A 147 5.47 7.15 -1.12
CA GLY A 147 5.47 6.05 -0.13
C GLY A 147 4.36 6.12 0.93
N TYR A 148 3.60 7.21 1.02
CA TYR A 148 2.45 7.34 1.92
C TYR A 148 1.11 7.38 1.17
N GLY A 149 1.08 8.03 0.00
CA GLY A 149 -0.09 8.19 -0.86
C GLY A 149 -0.67 9.60 -0.83
N GLU A 150 -1.89 9.75 -1.37
CA GLU A 150 -2.66 10.99 -1.27
C GLU A 150 -3.16 11.21 0.15
N ALA A 151 -3.11 12.45 0.60
CA ALA A 151 -3.45 12.89 1.95
C ALA A 151 -4.07 14.29 1.94
N ILE A 152 -4.69 14.63 3.07
CA ILE A 152 -5.18 15.99 3.35
C ILE A 152 -4.22 16.67 4.32
N ALA A 153 -3.86 17.93 4.02
CA ALA A 153 -3.24 18.84 4.97
C ALA A 153 -4.26 19.23 6.05
N GLY A 154 -4.56 18.31 6.95
CA GLY A 154 -5.68 18.39 7.88
C GLY A 154 -5.29 18.84 9.28
N ASP A 155 -4.00 19.06 9.54
CA ASP A 155 -3.51 19.33 10.88
C ASP A 155 -2.35 20.33 10.91
N LYS A 156 -2.10 20.93 12.07
CA LYS A 156 -0.94 21.80 12.32
C LYS A 156 -0.24 21.41 13.61
N GLY A 157 1.08 21.29 13.57
CA GLY A 157 1.90 20.99 14.75
C GLY A 157 2.79 22.18 15.10
N SER A 158 3.02 22.44 16.39
CA SER A 158 3.98 23.47 16.83
C SER A 158 5.40 23.19 16.34
N ALA A 159 5.78 21.92 16.25
CA ALA A 159 7.08 21.46 15.74
C ALA A 159 7.13 21.22 14.22
N VAL A 160 6.05 21.50 13.48
CA VAL A 160 5.96 21.34 12.03
C VAL A 160 5.92 22.72 11.39
N LYS A 161 7.11 23.22 11.02
CA LYS A 161 7.34 24.58 10.52
C LYS A 161 8.13 24.56 9.22
N GLY A 162 7.85 25.50 8.33
CA GLY A 162 8.49 25.59 7.02
C GLY A 162 8.24 24.35 6.16
N ASN A 163 9.29 23.90 5.46
CA ASN A 163 9.27 22.73 4.58
C ASN A 163 9.36 21.42 5.38
N LYS A 164 8.49 21.24 6.37
CA LYS A 164 8.37 20.03 7.18
C LYS A 164 6.91 19.55 7.18
N ILE A 165 6.73 18.24 7.12
CA ILE A 165 5.43 17.58 7.29
C ILE A 165 5.55 16.43 8.28
N ASP A 166 4.44 16.10 8.92
CA ASP A 166 4.28 14.90 9.74
C ASP A 166 3.11 14.06 9.20
N VAL A 167 3.37 12.82 8.77
CA VAL A 167 2.32 11.93 8.27
C VAL A 167 1.65 11.16 9.40
N PHE A 168 0.32 11.09 9.42
CA PHE A 168 -0.39 10.28 10.39
C PHE A 168 -0.25 8.80 10.06
N ILE A 169 0.24 8.02 11.02
CA ILE A 169 0.27 6.56 10.96
C ILE A 169 -0.31 6.02 12.28
N PRO A 170 -1.42 5.27 12.26
CA PRO A 170 -2.10 4.84 13.50
C PRO A 170 -1.26 3.84 14.31
N ASN A 171 -0.45 3.02 13.63
CA ASN A 171 0.36 1.98 14.24
C ASN A 171 1.77 2.51 14.55
N LYS A 172 2.16 2.49 15.83
CA LYS A 172 3.46 2.98 16.31
C LYS A 172 4.65 2.34 15.61
N GLN A 173 4.63 1.02 15.41
CA GLN A 173 5.73 0.33 14.72
C GLN A 173 5.87 0.79 13.27
N LYS A 174 4.76 0.97 12.55
CA LYS A 174 4.78 1.52 11.19
C LYS A 174 5.23 2.99 11.15
N ALA A 175 4.91 3.78 12.17
CA ALA A 175 5.39 5.16 12.30
C ALA A 175 6.91 5.20 12.49
N LEU A 176 7.46 4.28 13.29
CA LEU A 176 8.92 4.15 13.45
C LEU A 176 9.60 3.66 12.15
N GLN A 177 9.01 2.68 11.46
CA GLN A 177 9.49 2.20 10.16
C GLN A 177 9.44 3.28 9.07
N TRP A 178 8.50 4.22 9.16
CA TRP A 178 8.49 5.37 8.26
C TRP A 178 9.77 6.19 8.38
N GLY A 179 10.25 6.41 9.61
CA GLY A 179 11.47 7.16 9.90
C GLY A 179 11.37 8.64 9.52
N SER A 180 12.51 9.29 9.36
CA SER A 180 12.62 10.64 8.82
C SER A 180 13.23 10.58 7.44
N LYS A 181 12.61 11.23 6.45
CA LYS A 181 13.11 11.27 5.07
C LYS A 181 12.85 12.61 4.40
N THR A 182 13.70 12.97 3.46
CA THR A 182 13.47 14.11 2.58
C THR A 182 12.76 13.62 1.33
N VAL A 183 11.61 14.20 1.01
CA VAL A 183 10.79 13.81 -0.15
C VAL A 183 10.25 15.04 -0.88
N THR A 184 10.13 14.91 -2.20
CA THR A 184 9.40 15.88 -3.02
C THR A 184 7.93 15.49 -3.07
N ILE A 185 7.07 16.35 -2.52
CA ILE A 185 5.61 16.15 -2.48
C ILE A 185 4.93 16.95 -3.58
N LYS A 186 3.71 16.55 -3.95
CA LYS A 186 2.84 17.33 -4.84
C LYS A 186 1.70 17.92 -4.04
N VAL A 187 1.57 19.23 -4.04
CA VAL A 187 0.46 19.96 -3.43
C VAL A 187 -0.47 20.40 -4.55
N TYR A 188 -1.68 19.84 -4.57
CA TYR A 188 -2.66 20.14 -5.61
C TYR A 188 -3.35 21.47 -5.32
N LYS A 189 -3.49 22.29 -6.37
CA LYS A 189 -4.28 23.52 -6.35
C LYS A 189 -5.76 23.20 -6.52
#